data_AF-A0A6L2PIX3-F1
#
_entry.id   AF-A0A6L2PIX3-F1
#
_cell.length_a   1.000
_cell.length_b   1.000
_cell.length_c   1.000
_cell.angle_alpha   90.00
_cell.angle_beta   90.00
_cell.angle_gamma   90.00
#
_symmetry.space_group_name_H-M   'P 1'
#
loop_
_entity.id
_entity.type
_entity.pdbx_description
1 polymer ?
#
loop_
_entity_poly.entity_id
_entity_poly.type
_entity_poly.pdbx_seq_one_letter_code
_entity_poly.pdbx_strand_id
1 'polypeptide(L)'
;MEAAHVDAVMLLAEVFQKSSEPFDFASQDTTRRIQLLVPTMIKHRLCPPPEEIYSLHRKLSGVFLLLAKLGVKIECKSMFDKVYETYQNR
;
A
#
# COMPACT_ATOMS: atom_id res chain seq x y z
N MET A 1 -15.74 -9.09 3.33
CA MET A 1 -15.37 -7.76 2.78
C MET A 1 -14.32 -7.09 3.66
N GLU A 2 -14.61 -6.89 4.94
CA GLU A 2 -13.70 -6.23 5.89
C GLU A 2 -12.33 -6.91 5.96
N ALA A 3 -12.27 -8.24 6.13
CA ALA A 3 -11.02 -8.98 6.13
C ALA A 3 -10.16 -8.72 4.88
N ALA A 4 -10.75 -8.77 3.68
CA ALA A 4 -10.01 -8.51 2.45
C ALA A 4 -9.47 -7.07 2.35
N HIS A 5 -10.15 -6.11 2.97
CA HIS A 5 -9.68 -4.72 3.02
C HIS A 5 -8.53 -4.56 4.02
N VAL A 6 -8.66 -5.17 5.21
CA VAL A 6 -7.58 -5.21 6.21
C VAL A 6 -6.35 -5.89 5.63
N ASP A 7 -6.51 -7.05 4.99
CA ASP A 7 -5.42 -7.78 4.35
C ASP A 7 -4.72 -6.90 3.30
N ALA A 8 -5.47 -6.21 2.45
CA ALA A 8 -4.90 -5.31 1.44
C ALA A 8 -4.05 -4.18 2.07
N VAL A 9 -4.53 -3.61 3.18
CA VAL A 9 -3.79 -2.56 3.90
C VAL A 9 -2.54 -3.13 4.58
N MET A 10 -2.64 -4.31 5.20
CA MET A 10 -1.50 -4.97 5.85
C MET A 10 -0.41 -5.35 4.84
N LEU A 11 -0.79 -5.80 3.64
CA LEU A 11 0.12 -6.04 2.51
C LEU A 11 0.86 -4.77 2.10
N LEU A 12 0.14 -3.67 1.92
CA LEU A 12 0.74 -2.39 1.56
C LEU A 12 1.66 -1.86 2.67
N ALA A 13 1.35 -2.17 3.93
CA ALA A 13 2.14 -1.77 5.09
C ALA A 13 3.46 -2.56 5.25
N GLU A 14 3.65 -3.67 4.52
CA GLU A 14 4.89 -4.47 4.57
C GLU A 14 6.14 -3.64 4.27
N VAL A 15 6.03 -2.64 3.37
CA VAL A 15 7.13 -1.72 3.03
C VAL A 15 7.62 -0.92 4.23
N PHE A 16 6.75 -0.70 5.21
CA PHE A 16 7.04 0.05 6.43
C PHE A 16 7.42 -0.86 7.60
N GLN A 17 7.65 -2.16 7.39
CA GLN A 17 8.15 -3.02 8.45
C GLN A 17 9.62 -2.74 8.73
N LYS A 18 10.02 -2.88 10.00
CA LYS A 18 11.43 -2.79 10.38
C LYS A 18 12.14 -4.04 9.87
N SER A 19 13.03 -3.86 8.90
CA SER A 19 13.80 -4.92 8.26
C SER A 19 15.29 -4.60 8.33
N SER A 20 16.14 -5.63 8.29
CA SER A 20 17.59 -5.48 8.11
C SER A 20 17.95 -5.05 6.68
N GLU A 21 17.05 -5.26 5.72
CA GLU A 21 17.26 -4.96 4.31
C GLU A 21 16.21 -3.96 3.77
N PRO A 22 16.59 -3.08 2.82
CA PRO A 22 15.64 -2.22 2.12
C PRO A 22 14.54 -3.01 1.43
N PHE A 23 13.32 -2.46 1.37
CA PHE A 23 12.24 -3.09 0.62
C PHE A 23 12.53 -3.02 -0.88
N ASP A 24 12.50 -4.18 -1.54
CA ASP A 24 12.73 -4.30 -2.98
C ASP A 24 11.41 -4.26 -3.75
N PHE A 25 11.13 -3.11 -4.38
CA PHE A 25 9.90 -2.93 -5.15
C PHE A 25 9.90 -3.73 -6.47
N ALA A 26 11.05 -4.22 -6.94
CA ALA A 26 11.16 -4.93 -8.23
C ALA A 26 10.83 -6.43 -8.11
N SER A 27 11.23 -7.05 -7.00
CA SER A 27 11.15 -8.50 -6.81
C SER A 27 9.95 -8.96 -5.96
N GLN A 28 9.14 -8.03 -5.44
CA GLN A 28 7.96 -8.31 -4.63
C GLN A 28 6.75 -8.80 -5.43
N ASP A 29 5.85 -9.52 -4.74
CA ASP A 29 4.57 -10.00 -5.26
C ASP A 29 3.36 -9.23 -4.70
N THR A 30 3.59 -8.10 -4.02
CA THR A 30 2.57 -7.21 -3.44
C THR A 30 1.49 -6.86 -4.46
N THR A 31 1.85 -6.51 -5.70
CA THR A 31 0.86 -6.21 -6.75
C THR A 31 -0.03 -7.42 -7.05
N ARG A 32 0.55 -8.61 -7.15
CA ARG A 32 -0.19 -9.86 -7.39
C ARG A 32 -1.11 -10.18 -6.21
N ARG A 33 -0.61 -10.08 -4.97
CA ARG A 33 -1.38 -10.34 -3.75
C ARG A 33 -2.57 -9.38 -3.61
N ILE A 34 -2.40 -8.10 -3.93
CA ILE A 34 -3.49 -7.12 -3.95
C ILE A 34 -4.54 -7.48 -5.02
N GLN A 35 -4.11 -7.84 -6.24
CA GLN A 35 -5.04 -8.23 -7.31
C GLN A 35 -5.95 -9.40 -6.93
N LEU A 36 -5.47 -10.34 -6.09
CA LEU A 36 -6.28 -11.44 -5.58
C LEU A 36 -7.40 -10.99 -4.61
N LEU A 37 -7.22 -9.87 -3.92
CA LEU A 37 -8.18 -9.34 -2.95
C LEU A 37 -9.24 -8.42 -3.61
N VAL A 38 -8.92 -7.80 -4.75
CA VAL A 38 -9.81 -6.86 -5.46
C VAL A 38 -11.19 -7.45 -5.79
N PRO A 39 -11.33 -8.68 -6.33
CA PRO A 39 -12.65 -9.25 -6.63
C PRO A 39 -13.56 -9.33 -5.41
N THR A 40 -13.02 -9.75 -4.26
CA THR A 40 -13.76 -9.80 -2.98
C THR A 40 -14.17 -8.41 -2.53
N MET A 41 -13.29 -7.41 -2.68
CA MET A 41 -13.59 -6.02 -2.32
C MET A 41 -14.63 -5.35 -3.23
N ILE A 42 -14.75 -5.76 -4.50
CA ILE A 42 -15.74 -5.21 -5.44
C ILE A 42 -17.09 -5.92 -5.29
N LYS A 43 -17.10 -7.25 -5.19
CA LYS A 43 -18.33 -8.06 -5.13
C LYS A 43 -19.28 -7.66 -3.99
N HIS A 44 -18.73 -7.22 -2.87
CA HIS A 44 -19.50 -6.89 -1.67
C HIS A 44 -19.82 -5.39 -1.51
N ARG A 45 -19.54 -4.55 -2.52
CA ARG A 45 -19.86 -3.12 -2.43
C ARG A 45 -21.36 -2.90 -2.55
N LEU A 46 -21.93 -2.22 -1.55
CA LEU A 46 -23.33 -1.77 -1.56
C LEU A 46 -23.50 -0.45 -2.33
N CYS A 47 -22.47 0.38 -2.38
CA CYS A 47 -22.43 1.64 -3.09
C CYS A 47 -20.99 1.98 -3.51
N PRO A 48 -20.79 2.88 -4.49
CA PRO A 48 -19.46 3.39 -4.82
C PRO A 48 -18.90 4.23 -3.64
N PRO A 49 -17.60 4.11 -3.31
CA PRO A 49 -16.95 5.01 -2.36
C PRO A 49 -16.85 6.44 -2.92
N PRO A 50 -16.61 7.44 -2.05
CA PRO A 50 -16.35 8.82 -2.46
C PRO A 50 -15.19 8.94 -3.46
N GLU A 51 -15.22 9.98 -4.30
CA GLU A 51 -14.23 10.19 -5.36
C GLU A 51 -12.80 10.33 -4.82
N GLU A 52 -12.66 10.96 -3.65
CA GLU A 52 -11.41 11.18 -2.95
C GLU A 52 -10.69 9.85 -2.65
N ILE A 53 -11.45 8.81 -2.30
CA ILE A 53 -10.91 7.48 -2.00
C ILE A 53 -10.29 6.85 -3.26
N TYR A 54 -10.94 7.00 -4.41
CA TYR A 54 -10.37 6.52 -5.68
C TYR A 54 -9.09 7.27 -6.02
N SER A 55 -9.06 8.58 -5.82
CA SER A 55 -7.87 9.40 -6.07
C SER A 55 -6.69 8.99 -5.17
N LEU A 56 -6.94 8.73 -3.88
CA LEU A 56 -5.92 8.23 -2.96
C LEU A 56 -5.38 6.85 -3.39
N HIS A 57 -6.27 5.91 -3.71
CA HIS A 57 -5.87 4.57 -4.14
C HIS A 57 -5.06 4.58 -5.44
N ARG A 58 -5.46 5.40 -6.42
CA ARG A 58 -4.74 5.56 -7.68
C ARG A 58 -3.37 6.18 -7.48
N LYS A 59 -3.26 7.21 -6.62
CA LYS A 59 -1.98 7.85 -6.30
C LYS A 59 -1.01 6.84 -5.67
N LEU A 60 -1.48 6.09 -4.67
CA LEU A 60 -0.66 5.08 -3.99
C LEU A 60 -0.22 3.97 -4.96
N SER A 61 -1.16 3.43 -5.74
CA SER A 61 -0.86 2.38 -6.73
C SER A 61 0.15 2.86 -7.77
N GLY A 62 0.02 4.10 -8.24
CA GLY A 62 0.94 4.70 -9.21
C GLY A 62 2.37 4.82 -8.66
N VAL A 63 2.53 5.21 -7.40
CA VAL A 63 3.85 5.27 -6.75
C VAL A 63 4.46 3.88 -6.62
N PHE A 64 3.71 2.88 -6.15
CA PHE A 64 4.21 1.51 -6.03
C PHE A 64 4.65 0.93 -7.38
N LEU A 65 3.83 1.10 -8.43
CA LEU A 65 4.15 0.62 -9.77
C LEU A 65 5.35 1.36 -10.37
N LEU A 66 5.51 2.65 -10.09
CA LEU A 66 6.67 3.42 -10.54
C LEU A 66 7.96 2.93 -9.87
N LEU A 67 7.93 2.75 -8.54
CA LEU A 67 9.07 2.23 -7.78
C LEU A 67 9.46 0.82 -8.24
N ALA A 68 8.47 -0.03 -8.53
CA ALA A 68 8.69 -1.36 -9.09
C ALA A 68 9.32 -1.29 -10.49
N LYS A 69 8.79 -0.45 -11.38
CA LYS A 69 9.31 -0.27 -12.74
C LYS A 69 10.75 0.25 -12.76
N LEU A 70 11.12 1.09 -11.78
CA LEU A 70 12.46 1.64 -11.63
C LEU A 70 13.42 0.70 -10.88
N GLY A 71 12.94 -0.44 -10.38
CA GLY A 71 13.76 -1.40 -9.63
C GLY A 71 14.28 -0.86 -8.30
N VAL A 72 13.53 0.03 -7.65
CA VAL A 72 13.99 0.75 -6.45
C VAL A 72 14.05 -0.19 -5.25
N LYS A 73 15.15 -0.08 -4.49
CA LYS A 73 15.30 -0.65 -3.15
C LYS A 73 15.47 0.47 -2.15
N ILE A 74 14.54 0.59 -1.20
CA ILE A 74 14.54 1.70 -0.24
C ILE A 74 13.99 1.25 1.11
N GLU A 75 14.57 1.77 2.19
CA GLU A 75 14.04 1.63 3.53
C GLU A 75 12.92 2.66 3.70
N CYS A 76 11.68 2.20 3.98
CA CYS A 76 10.54 3.11 4.13
C CYS A 76 10.13 3.31 5.59
N LYS A 77 10.58 2.48 6.54
CA LYS A 77 10.21 2.58 7.96
C LYS A 77 10.65 3.92 8.56
N SER A 78 11.89 4.36 8.32
CA SER A 78 12.36 5.65 8.81
C SER A 78 11.61 6.84 8.22
N MET A 79 11.17 6.73 6.95
CA MET A 79 10.32 7.75 6.31
C MET A 79 8.93 7.79 6.95
N PHE A 80 8.34 6.61 7.19
CA PHE A 80 7.04 6.50 7.85
C PHE A 80 7.07 7.09 9.27
N ASP A 81 8.10 6.76 10.05
CA ASP A 81 8.24 7.23 11.43
C ASP A 81 8.31 8.75 11.50
N LYS A 82 9.12 9.38 10.65
CA LYS A 82 9.21 10.85 10.57
C LYS A 82 7.87 11.51 10.27
N VAL A 83 7.12 10.95 9.31
CA VAL A 83 5.79 11.47 8.94
C VAL A 83 4.80 11.27 10.09
N TYR A 84 4.84 10.10 10.74
CA TYR A 84 3.94 9.76 11.83
C TYR A 84 4.21 10.60 13.09
N GLU A 85 5.47 10.79 13.47
CA GLU A 85 5.86 11.71 14.56
C GLU A 85 5.40 13.14 14.28
N THR A 86 5.58 13.61 13.05
CA THR A 86 5.09 14.94 12.64
C THR A 86 3.57 15.04 12.74
N TYR A 87 2.85 13.98 12.41
CA TYR A 87 1.39 13.93 12.50
C TYR A 87 0.90 13.93 13.96
N GLN A 88 1.55 13.17 14.85
CA GLN A 88 1.20 13.10 16.27
C GLN A 88 1.49 14.40 17.04
N ASN A 89 2.46 15.17 16.58
CA ASN A 89 2.84 16.44 17.20
C ASN A 89 2.01 17.65 16.68
N ARG A 90 0.97 17.41 15.87
CA ARG A 90 0.02 18.42 15.39
C ARG A 90 -1.29 18.34 16.18
#